data_AF-A0A813JXP3-F1
#
_entry.id   AF-A0A813JXP3-F1
#
_cell.length_a   1.000
_cell.length_b   1.000
_cell.length_c   1.000
_cell.angle_alpha   90.00
_cell.angle_beta   90.00
_cell.angle_gamma   90.00
#
_symmetry.space_group_name_H-M   'P 1'
#
loop_
_entity.id
_entity.type
_entity.pdbx_description
1 polymer ?
#
loop_
_entity_poly.entity_id
_entity_poly.type
_entity_poly.pdbx_seq_one_letter_code
_entity_poly.pdbx_strand_id
1 'polypeptide(L)'
;MLACYPGASRARYHPHIDNDRSYIHRVLTAILYLNEDWQAQDGGQLRIFNEASLPLPQPNELGAKFDVEPLGNRLLLFWATEEVPHEVLATCRDRYACTVWLVDGQLSAADPNGALRICSASLQPVAPLSRDEALFRAAADPEHLAKLRDLANAAC
;
A
#
# COMPACT_ATOMS: atom_id res chain seq x y z
N MET A 1 1.69 5.66 5.58
CA MET A 1 0.85 6.79 5.15
C MET A 1 -0.28 6.96 6.17
N LEU A 2 -0.45 8.17 6.70
CA LEU A 2 -1.64 8.51 7.49
C LEU A 2 -2.67 9.16 6.56
N ALA A 3 -3.94 8.77 6.70
CA ALA A 3 -5.04 9.33 5.91
C ALA A 3 -6.21 9.74 6.82
N CYS A 4 -6.83 10.86 6.47
CA CYS A 4 -8.13 11.29 6.98
C CYS A 4 -9.07 11.50 5.79
N TYR A 5 -10.25 10.88 5.84
CA TYR A 5 -11.36 11.18 4.93
C TYR A 5 -12.38 12.02 5.70
N PRO A 6 -12.50 13.33 5.40
CA PRO A 6 -13.42 14.19 6.13
C PRO A 6 -14.88 13.83 5.90
N GLY A 7 -15.66 13.70 6.99
CA GLY A 7 -17.08 13.38 6.92
C GLY A 7 -17.91 14.51 6.32
N ALA A 8 -17.51 15.76 6.57
CA ALA A 8 -18.20 16.97 6.10
C ALA A 8 -18.32 17.04 4.57
N SER A 9 -17.33 16.51 3.85
CA SER A 9 -17.32 16.46 2.38
C SER A 9 -17.77 15.13 1.80
N ARG A 10 -18.23 14.20 2.65
CA ARG A 10 -18.57 12.82 2.27
C ARG A 10 -17.42 12.16 1.52
N ALA A 11 -16.18 12.41 1.97
CA ALA A 11 -14.98 11.96 1.30
C ALA A 11 -14.99 10.43 1.11
N ARG A 12 -14.43 9.99 -0.03
CA ARG A 12 -14.39 8.60 -0.47
C ARG A 12 -13.14 8.37 -1.33
N TYR A 13 -12.85 7.12 -1.67
CA TYR A 13 -11.85 6.80 -2.69
C TYR A 13 -12.44 5.80 -3.68
N HIS A 14 -12.29 6.09 -4.97
CA HIS A 14 -12.85 5.29 -6.06
C HIS A 14 -12.18 3.91 -6.15
N PRO A 15 -12.83 2.94 -6.83
CA PRO A 15 -12.23 1.63 -7.05
C PRO A 15 -10.83 1.71 -7.66
N HIS A 16 -9.90 0.97 -7.08
CA HIS A 16 -8.51 0.90 -7.51
C HIS A 16 -7.88 -0.43 -7.08
N ILE A 17 -6.67 -0.66 -7.60
CA ILE A 17 -5.72 -1.68 -7.14
C ILE A 17 -4.52 -0.94 -6.58
N ASP A 18 -3.99 -1.38 -5.44
CA ASP A 18 -2.91 -0.66 -4.76
C ASP A 18 -1.56 -0.74 -5.50
N ASN A 19 -1.29 -1.87 -6.15
CA ASN A 19 -0.13 -2.10 -7.01
C ASN A 19 -0.43 -1.67 -8.45
N ASP A 20 -0.69 -0.38 -8.65
CA ASP A 20 -0.92 0.19 -9.98
C ASP A 20 0.38 0.63 -10.67
N ARG A 21 0.24 1.24 -11.86
CA ARG A 21 1.38 1.76 -12.64
C ARG A 21 2.17 2.86 -11.93
N SER A 22 1.57 3.53 -10.95
CA SER A 22 2.20 4.65 -10.23
C SER A 22 3.12 4.15 -9.11
N TYR A 23 2.80 2.99 -8.53
CA TYR A 23 3.55 2.41 -7.41
C TYR A 23 3.74 0.90 -7.58
N ILE A 24 4.63 0.56 -8.49
CA ILE A 24 4.97 -0.82 -8.83
C ILE A 24 5.63 -1.57 -7.66
N HIS A 25 5.44 -2.89 -7.68
CA HIS A 25 5.97 -3.90 -6.76
C HIS A 25 5.39 -3.90 -5.35
N ARG A 26 4.25 -3.23 -5.09
CA ARG A 26 3.51 -3.45 -3.85
C ARG A 26 2.93 -4.87 -3.87
N VAL A 27 3.12 -5.61 -2.80
CA VAL A 27 2.61 -6.98 -2.66
C VAL A 27 1.55 -7.08 -1.59
N LEU A 28 1.70 -6.39 -0.46
CA LEU A 28 0.77 -6.48 0.66
C LEU A 28 0.41 -5.09 1.15
N THR A 29 -0.89 -4.85 1.32
CA THR A 29 -1.41 -3.66 1.98
C THR A 29 -1.79 -3.99 3.40
N ALA A 30 -1.33 -3.18 4.34
CA ALA A 30 -1.68 -3.24 5.75
C ALA A 30 -2.34 -1.93 6.17
N ILE A 31 -3.58 -1.99 6.67
CA ILE A 31 -4.34 -0.84 7.15
C ILE A 31 -4.66 -1.02 8.63
N LEU A 32 -4.20 -0.09 9.47
CA LEU A 32 -4.65 0.04 10.85
C LEU A 32 -5.70 1.15 10.92
N TYR A 33 -6.91 0.79 11.35
CA TYR A 33 -7.99 1.74 11.56
C TYR A 33 -7.95 2.37 12.95
N LEU A 34 -8.26 3.66 13.03
CA LEU A 34 -8.08 4.49 14.24
C LEU A 34 -9.39 5.14 14.69
N ASN A 35 -10.53 4.51 14.42
CA ASN A 35 -11.85 5.11 14.60
C ASN A 35 -12.61 4.47 15.77
N GLU A 36 -12.47 5.04 16.96
CA GLU A 36 -13.17 4.58 18.16
C GLU A 36 -14.68 4.76 18.05
N ASP A 37 -15.43 3.81 18.64
CA ASP A 37 -16.89 3.78 18.68
C ASP A 37 -17.57 3.94 17.31
N TRP A 38 -16.94 3.47 16.24
CA TRP A 38 -17.49 3.53 14.88
C TRP A 38 -18.80 2.77 14.79
N GLN A 39 -19.81 3.38 14.16
CA GLN A 39 -21.13 2.77 13.96
C GLN A 39 -21.39 2.54 12.47
N ALA A 40 -22.27 1.60 12.14
CA ALA A 40 -22.63 1.29 10.76
C ALA A 40 -23.11 2.53 9.97
N GLN A 41 -23.86 3.44 10.61
CA GLN A 41 -24.34 4.67 10.00
C GLN A 41 -23.25 5.70 9.65
N ASP A 42 -22.04 5.59 10.23
CA ASP A 42 -20.92 6.49 9.93
C ASP A 42 -20.37 6.27 8.49
N GLY A 43 -20.71 5.13 7.86
CA GLY A 43 -20.24 4.77 6.52
C GLY A 43 -18.74 4.46 6.50
N GLY A 44 -18.06 4.81 5.40
CA GLY A 44 -16.60 4.72 5.32
C GLY A 44 -16.02 3.31 5.25
N GLN A 45 -16.85 2.30 4.97
CA GLN A 45 -16.39 0.92 4.81
C GLN A 45 -15.37 0.83 3.67
N LEU A 46 -14.38 -0.05 3.82
CA LEU A 46 -13.58 -0.51 2.70
C LEU A 46 -14.37 -1.59 1.98
N ARG A 47 -14.83 -1.29 0.77
CA ARG A 47 -15.50 -2.27 -0.09
C ARG A 47 -14.46 -3.00 -0.91
N ILE A 48 -14.45 -4.32 -0.80
CA ILE A 48 -13.60 -5.23 -1.55
C ILE A 48 -14.45 -5.87 -2.64
N PHE A 49 -13.94 -5.88 -3.87
CA PHE A 49 -14.58 -6.49 -5.03
C PHE A 49 -14.03 -7.89 -5.33
N ASN A 50 -14.59 -8.54 -6.33
CA ASN A 50 -13.96 -9.71 -6.93
C ASN A 50 -12.69 -9.31 -7.70
N GLU A 51 -11.83 -10.31 -7.94
CA GLU A 51 -10.62 -10.17 -8.74
C GLU A 51 -10.93 -9.57 -10.11
N ALA A 52 -10.15 -8.57 -10.51
CA ALA A 52 -10.28 -7.89 -11.80
C ALA A 52 -8.98 -7.19 -12.18
N SER A 53 -8.57 -7.29 -13.44
CA SER A 53 -7.36 -6.63 -13.95
C SER A 53 -7.59 -5.17 -14.34
N LEU A 54 -6.50 -4.40 -14.44
CA LEU A 54 -6.53 -3.02 -14.93
C LEU A 54 -6.71 -2.95 -16.48
N PRO A 55 -7.46 -1.96 -17.01
CA PRO A 55 -8.26 -0.98 -16.28
C PRO A 55 -9.49 -1.62 -15.64
N LEU A 56 -9.84 -1.19 -14.42
CA LEU A 56 -10.99 -1.76 -13.71
C LEU A 56 -12.30 -1.52 -14.48
N PRO A 57 -13.21 -2.51 -14.51
CA PRO A 57 -14.60 -2.31 -14.94
C PRO A 57 -15.31 -1.22 -14.14
N GLN A 58 -16.52 -0.87 -14.57
CA GLN A 58 -17.34 0.05 -13.79
C GLN A 58 -17.68 -0.55 -12.40
N PRO A 59 -17.84 0.27 -11.35
CA PRO A 59 -18.07 -0.23 -9.98
C PRO A 59 -19.26 -1.20 -9.84
N ASN A 60 -20.29 -1.04 -10.67
CA ASN A 60 -21.47 -1.91 -10.71
C ASN A 60 -21.21 -3.28 -11.37
N GLU A 61 -20.13 -3.43 -12.13
CA GLU A 61 -19.74 -4.66 -12.83
C GLU A 61 -18.72 -5.48 -12.04
N LEU A 62 -17.98 -4.85 -11.12
CA LEU A 62 -16.93 -5.47 -10.31
C LEU A 62 -17.45 -6.55 -9.32
N GLY A 63 -18.71 -6.42 -8.87
CA GLY A 63 -19.32 -7.32 -7.89
C GLY A 63 -18.69 -7.19 -6.49
N ALA A 64 -19.42 -6.57 -5.56
CA ALA A 64 -18.94 -6.41 -4.18
C ALA A 64 -18.85 -7.78 -3.48
N LYS A 65 -17.70 -8.05 -2.86
CA LYS A 65 -17.41 -9.29 -2.14
C LYS A 65 -17.58 -9.11 -0.63
N PHE A 66 -16.99 -8.04 -0.08
CA PHE A 66 -17.07 -7.72 1.35
C PHE A 66 -17.05 -6.21 1.58
N ASP A 67 -17.74 -5.76 2.63
CA ASP A 67 -17.58 -4.42 3.18
C ASP A 67 -16.95 -4.54 4.58
N VAL A 68 -15.79 -3.91 4.78
CA VAL A 68 -15.05 -3.94 6.05
C VAL A 68 -15.19 -2.60 6.77
N GLU A 69 -15.81 -2.63 7.94
CA GLU A 69 -15.92 -1.44 8.79
C GLU A 69 -14.56 -1.00 9.34
N PRO A 70 -14.27 0.32 9.35
CA PRO A 70 -12.99 0.86 9.78
C PRO A 70 -12.90 1.01 11.31
N LEU A 71 -13.20 -0.06 12.06
CA LEU A 71 -13.23 -0.02 13.53
C LEU A 71 -11.86 0.28 14.12
N GLY A 72 -11.79 1.12 15.16
CA GLY A 72 -10.56 1.41 15.89
C GLY A 72 -9.82 0.14 16.34
N ASN A 73 -8.49 0.16 16.20
CA ASN A 73 -7.59 -0.95 16.52
C ASN A 73 -7.79 -2.22 15.66
N ARG A 74 -8.50 -2.14 14.53
CA ARG A 74 -8.56 -3.22 13.53
C ARG A 74 -7.39 -3.10 12.56
N LEU A 75 -6.56 -4.14 12.50
CA LEU A 75 -5.57 -4.35 11.44
C LEU A 75 -6.21 -5.18 10.32
N LEU A 76 -6.17 -4.66 9.10
CA LEU A 76 -6.60 -5.35 7.89
C LEU A 76 -5.39 -5.56 6.96
N LEU A 77 -5.20 -6.81 6.51
CA LEU A 77 -4.15 -7.19 5.57
C LEU A 77 -4.80 -7.78 4.32
N PHE A 78 -4.35 -7.35 3.14
CA PHE A 78 -4.78 -7.92 1.87
C PHE A 78 -3.73 -7.73 0.77
N TRP A 79 -3.78 -8.56 -0.27
CA TRP A 79 -2.86 -8.46 -1.41
C TRP A 79 -3.06 -7.14 -2.16
N ALA A 80 -1.98 -6.46 -2.48
CA ALA A 80 -2.03 -5.16 -3.17
C ALA A 80 -2.37 -5.29 -4.68
N THR A 81 -2.56 -6.51 -5.17
CA THR A 81 -2.66 -6.90 -6.57
C THR A 81 -4.12 -7.08 -7.03
N GLU A 82 -4.32 -7.59 -8.25
CA GLU A 82 -5.63 -7.65 -8.92
C GLU A 82 -6.66 -8.55 -8.24
N GLU A 83 -6.25 -9.36 -7.27
CA GLU A 83 -7.08 -10.20 -6.41
C GLU A 83 -7.94 -9.39 -5.43
N VAL A 84 -7.55 -8.14 -5.14
CA VAL A 84 -8.26 -7.29 -4.17
C VAL A 84 -8.47 -5.87 -4.70
N PRO A 85 -9.23 -5.67 -5.80
CA PRO A 85 -9.71 -4.35 -6.15
C PRO A 85 -10.63 -3.85 -5.03
N HIS A 86 -10.51 -2.57 -4.67
CA HIS A 86 -11.25 -2.04 -3.53
C HIS A 86 -11.52 -0.55 -3.66
N GLU A 87 -12.51 -0.07 -2.90
CA GLU A 87 -12.84 1.34 -2.78
C GLU A 87 -13.09 1.70 -1.30
N VAL A 88 -12.96 2.98 -0.97
CA VAL A 88 -13.42 3.51 0.31
C VAL A 88 -14.77 4.16 0.08
N LEU A 89 -15.83 3.61 0.69
CA LEU A 89 -17.17 4.19 0.60
C LEU A 89 -17.22 5.57 1.27
N ALA A 90 -18.20 6.38 0.88
CA ALA A 90 -18.40 7.70 1.46
C ALA A 90 -18.64 7.59 2.98
N THR A 91 -18.03 8.49 3.75
CA THR A 91 -18.20 8.55 5.21
C THR A 91 -18.92 9.82 5.65
N CYS A 92 -19.68 9.73 6.73
CA CYS A 92 -20.38 10.87 7.35
C CYS A 92 -19.62 11.43 8.57
N ARG A 93 -18.53 10.78 8.97
CA ARG A 93 -17.68 11.11 10.12
C ARG A 93 -16.23 11.09 9.66
N ASP A 94 -15.36 11.87 10.31
CA ASP A 94 -13.94 11.83 9.97
C ASP A 94 -13.38 10.42 10.18
N ARG A 95 -12.83 9.85 9.12
CA ARG A 95 -12.30 8.48 9.07
C ARG A 95 -10.78 8.51 8.97
N TYR A 96 -10.13 7.98 9.98
CA TYR A 96 -8.68 7.89 10.11
C TYR A 96 -8.17 6.47 9.87
N ALA A 97 -7.05 6.38 9.15
CA ALA A 97 -6.35 5.13 8.91
C ALA A 97 -4.84 5.36 8.78
N CYS A 98 -4.05 4.36 9.20
CA CYS A 98 -2.64 4.26 8.90
C CYS A 98 -2.41 3.09 7.94
N THR A 99 -1.94 3.39 6.73
CA THR A 99 -1.64 2.40 5.69
C THR A 99 -0.13 2.21 5.53
N VAL A 100 0.31 0.95 5.48
CA VAL A 100 1.66 0.54 5.13
C VAL A 100 1.56 -0.39 3.92
N TRP A 101 2.36 -0.14 2.89
CA TRP A 101 2.50 -1.06 1.77
C TRP A 101 3.84 -1.75 1.86
N LEU A 102 3.81 -3.08 1.87
CA LEU A 102 5.00 -3.89 1.73
C LEU A 102 5.23 -4.16 0.25
N VAL A 103 6.48 -4.01 -0.16
CA VAL A 103 6.91 -4.21 -1.55
C VAL A 103 7.74 -5.46 -1.67
N ASP A 104 7.74 -6.07 -2.84
CA ASP A 104 8.75 -7.06 -3.19
C ASP A 104 10.09 -6.34 -3.36
N GLY A 105 11.05 -6.64 -2.47
CA GLY A 105 12.35 -6.02 -2.46
C GLY A 105 13.22 -6.40 -3.67
N GLN A 106 13.12 -7.64 -4.16
CA GLN A 106 13.92 -8.11 -5.29
C GLN A 106 13.41 -7.49 -6.59
N LEU A 107 12.09 -7.50 -6.80
CA LEU A 107 11.49 -6.85 -7.97
C LEU A 107 11.71 -5.34 -7.93
N SER A 108 11.56 -4.72 -6.75
CA SER A 108 11.88 -3.29 -6.59
C SER A 108 13.33 -2.99 -6.88
N ALA A 109 14.29 -3.82 -6.45
CA ALA A 109 15.71 -3.61 -6.72
C ALA A 109 16.05 -3.76 -8.22
N ALA A 110 15.38 -4.69 -8.91
CA ALA A 110 15.59 -4.94 -10.34
C ALA A 110 15.02 -3.82 -11.25
N ASP A 111 14.02 -3.07 -10.80
CA ASP A 111 13.44 -1.94 -11.52
C ASP A 111 14.16 -0.62 -11.16
N PRO A 112 14.61 0.21 -12.13
CA PRO A 112 15.33 1.45 -11.83
C PRO A 112 14.56 2.44 -10.93
N ASN A 113 13.25 2.58 -11.09
CA ASN A 113 12.45 3.48 -10.25
C ASN A 113 12.17 2.88 -8.87
N GLY A 114 11.93 1.57 -8.82
CA GLY A 114 11.83 0.79 -7.59
C GLY A 114 13.12 0.88 -6.76
N ALA A 115 14.28 0.74 -7.41
CA ALA A 115 15.59 0.76 -6.78
C ALA A 115 15.87 2.14 -6.18
N LEU A 116 15.58 3.23 -6.90
CA LEU A 116 15.68 4.59 -6.36
C LEU A 116 14.82 4.78 -5.11
N ARG A 117 13.59 4.25 -5.12
CA ARG A 117 12.68 4.34 -3.97
C ARG A 117 13.22 3.59 -2.75
N ILE A 118 13.69 2.36 -2.93
CA ILE A 118 14.12 1.51 -1.80
C ILE A 118 15.57 1.73 -1.37
N CYS A 119 16.43 2.27 -2.22
CA CYS A 119 17.84 2.55 -1.90
C CYS A 119 18.11 3.99 -1.46
N SER A 120 17.12 4.88 -1.52
CA SER A 120 17.23 6.28 -1.05
C SER A 120 17.76 6.39 0.38
N ALA A 121 18.23 7.58 0.79
CA ALA A 121 18.72 7.83 2.16
C ALA A 121 17.67 7.56 3.26
N SER A 122 16.40 7.43 2.88
CA SER A 122 15.30 7.06 3.78
C SER A 122 15.22 5.55 4.08
N LEU A 123 16.07 4.71 3.46
CA LEU A 123 16.14 3.30 3.80
C LEU A 123 16.65 3.14 5.24
N GLN A 124 15.76 2.67 6.11
CA GLN A 124 16.05 2.33 7.49
C GLN A 124 15.92 0.81 7.63
N PRO A 125 17.00 0.03 7.43
CA PRO A 125 16.96 -1.41 7.64
C PRO A 125 16.50 -1.72 9.06
N VAL A 126 15.65 -2.74 9.18
CA VAL A 126 15.24 -3.22 10.50
C VAL A 126 16.46 -3.88 11.16
N ALA A 127 16.82 -3.39 12.35
CA ALA A 127 17.90 -3.96 13.14
C ALA A 127 17.71 -5.50 13.28
N PRO A 128 18.79 -6.30 13.22
CA PRO A 128 20.20 -5.90 13.31
C PRO A 128 20.87 -5.60 11.95
N LEU A 129 20.12 -5.49 10.85
CA LEU A 129 20.73 -5.31 9.52
C LEU A 129 21.38 -3.93 9.40
N SER A 130 22.63 -3.90 8.94
CA SER A 130 23.23 -2.66 8.45
C SER A 130 22.63 -2.31 7.08
N ARG A 131 22.83 -1.07 6.62
CA ARG A 131 22.41 -0.67 5.26
C ARG A 131 23.09 -1.52 4.20
N ASP A 132 24.39 -1.78 4.34
CA ASP A 132 25.14 -2.61 3.39
C ASP A 132 24.64 -4.06 3.35
N GLU A 133 24.35 -4.64 4.52
CA GLU A 133 23.79 -6.00 4.62
C GLU A 133 22.39 -6.08 3.99
N ALA A 134 21.57 -5.03 4.16
CA ALA A 134 20.26 -4.96 3.52
C ALA A 134 20.36 -4.91 1.99
N LEU A 135 21.31 -4.12 1.46
CA LEU A 135 21.57 -4.06 0.01
C LEU A 135 22.12 -5.40 -0.51
N PHE A 136 23.03 -6.04 0.23
CA PHE A 136 23.57 -7.36 -0.12
C PHE A 136 22.46 -8.41 -0.26
N ARG A 137 21.49 -8.44 0.66
CA ARG A 137 20.35 -9.38 0.62
C ARG A 137 19.33 -9.06 -0.47
N ALA A 138 19.22 -7.81 -0.89
CA ALA A 138 18.30 -7.38 -1.95
C ALA A 138 18.88 -7.60 -3.35
N ALA A 139 20.21 -7.62 -3.49
CA ALA A 139 20.87 -7.80 -4.76
C ALA A 139 20.68 -9.22 -5.33
N ALA A 140 20.50 -9.30 -6.65
CA ALA A 140 20.39 -10.57 -7.36
C ALA A 140 21.76 -11.22 -7.61
N ASP A 141 22.79 -10.39 -7.81
CA ASP A 141 24.16 -10.80 -8.13
C ASP A 141 25.16 -9.68 -7.72
N PRO A 142 26.49 -9.93 -7.78
CA PRO A 142 27.49 -8.94 -7.38
C PRO A 142 27.50 -7.65 -8.21
N GLU A 143 27.13 -7.69 -9.50
CA GLU A 143 27.08 -6.50 -10.35
C GLU A 143 25.88 -5.62 -9.96
N HIS A 144 24.73 -6.25 -9.71
CA HIS A 144 23.54 -5.59 -9.19
C HIS A 144 23.83 -4.95 -7.81
N LEU A 145 24.54 -5.64 -6.91
CA LEU A 145 24.93 -5.07 -5.62
C LEU A 145 25.75 -3.78 -5.76
N ALA A 146 26.71 -3.75 -6.70
CA ALA A 146 27.50 -2.54 -6.96
C ALA A 146 26.60 -1.37 -7.36
N LYS A 147 25.63 -1.60 -8.26
CA LYS A 147 24.65 -0.58 -8.68
C LYS A 147 23.79 -0.08 -7.51
N LEU A 148 23.30 -0.99 -6.65
CA LEU A 148 22.49 -0.60 -5.49
C LEU A 148 23.29 0.24 -4.49
N ARG A 149 24.58 -0.07 -4.28
CA ARG A 149 25.48 0.73 -3.43
C ARG A 149 25.73 2.12 -4.02
N ASP A 150 25.96 2.21 -5.33
CA ASP A 150 26.16 3.49 -6.01
C ASP A 150 24.90 4.38 -5.88
N LEU A 151 23.72 3.81 -6.11
CA LEU A 151 22.44 4.50 -5.91
C LEU A 151 22.24 4.95 -4.46
N ALA A 152 22.57 4.08 -3.50
CA ALA A 152 22.44 4.39 -2.08
C ALA A 152 23.37 5.53 -1.64
N ASN A 153 24.57 5.61 -2.21
CA ASN A 153 25.53 6.67 -1.94
C ASN A 153 25.17 7.99 -2.64
N ALA A 154 24.63 7.93 -3.87
CA ALA A 154 24.20 9.11 -4.61
C ALA A 154 22.97 9.80 -4.01
N ALA A 155 22.18 9.08 -3.21
CA ALA A 155 20.98 9.58 -2.55
C ALA A 155 21.23 10.16 -1.14
N CYS A 156 22.48 10.14 -0.65
CA CYS A 156 22.90 10.68 0.66
C CYS A 156 23.27 12.17 0.60
#